data_AF-A0A1G0GGW5-F1
#
_entry.id   AF-A0A1G0GGW5-F1
#
_cell.length_a   1.000
_cell.length_b   1.000
_cell.length_c   1.000
_cell.angle_alpha   90.00
_cell.angle_beta   90.00
_cell.angle_gamma   90.00
#
_symmetry.space_group_name_H-M   'P 1'
#
loop_
_entity.id
_entity.type
_entity.pdbx_description
1 polymer ?
#
loop_
_entity_poly.entity_id
_entity_poly.type
_entity_poly.pdbx_seq_one_letter_code
_entity_poly.pdbx_strand_id
1 'polypeptide(L)'
;MRKLIAIFIFFIIHIQSIYAETCPSISDIKKGKLHTWQLHDSESHQLLSAKHLEQFKKYAQQFTLAEWHKNNNQQNSLRCYYRDWNGSEARAYLAKNNFRPHLAKNSWYSVSGSMHCAAGLKNCTFQHTKPSPQLARNGK
;
A
#
# COMPACT_ATOMS: atom_id res chain seq x y z
N MET A 1 -8.63 19.15 -43.20
CA MET A 1 -9.14 18.14 -42.23
C MET A 1 -8.09 17.15 -41.70
N ARG A 2 -6.77 17.28 -41.97
CA ARG A 2 -5.74 16.40 -41.37
C ARG A 2 -5.14 16.92 -40.05
N LYS A 3 -5.33 18.21 -39.73
CA LYS A 3 -4.75 18.85 -38.52
C LYS A 3 -5.56 18.65 -37.24
N LEU A 4 -6.83 18.21 -37.33
CA LEU A 4 -7.69 17.98 -36.17
C LEU A 4 -7.53 16.58 -35.55
N ILE A 5 -7.00 15.62 -36.29
CA ILE A 5 -6.80 14.24 -35.82
C ILE A 5 -5.61 14.15 -34.84
N ALA A 6 -4.59 15.00 -35.01
CA ALA A 6 -3.39 14.99 -34.17
C ALA A 6 -3.65 15.47 -32.72
N ILE A 7 -4.66 16.32 -32.51
CA ILE A 7 -4.98 16.87 -31.18
C ILE A 7 -5.69 15.82 -30.31
N PHE A 8 -6.44 14.90 -30.93
CA PHE A 8 -7.17 13.86 -30.20
C PHE A 8 -6.24 12.74 -29.68
N ILE A 9 -5.15 12.44 -30.38
CA ILE A 9 -4.17 11.42 -29.98
C ILE A 9 -3.34 11.90 -28.77
N PHE A 10 -3.09 13.21 -28.64
CA PHE A 10 -2.35 13.75 -27.50
C PHE A 10 -3.13 13.66 -26.18
N PHE A 11 -4.47 13.73 -26.22
CA PHE A 11 -5.32 13.62 -25.03
C PHE A 11 -5.41 12.20 -24.47
N ILE A 12 -5.23 11.16 -25.29
CA ILE A 12 -5.34 9.76 -24.84
C ILE A 12 -4.05 9.29 -24.14
N ILE A 13 -2.90 9.88 -24.46
CA ILE A 13 -1.60 9.47 -23.91
C ILE A 13 -1.37 9.98 -22.47
N HIS A 14 -2.18 10.93 -22.00
CA HIS A 14 -2.02 11.56 -20.68
C HIS A 14 -2.98 11.06 -19.59
N ILE A 15 -3.64 9.92 -19.79
CA ILE A 15 -4.24 9.16 -18.68
C ILE A 15 -3.09 8.40 -17.98
N GLN A 16 -2.15 9.14 -17.40
CA GLN A 16 -1.30 8.65 -16.34
C GLN A 16 -2.25 8.31 -15.20
N SER A 17 -2.70 7.06 -15.16
CA SER A 17 -3.50 6.50 -14.09
C SER A 17 -2.83 6.87 -12.78
N ILE A 18 -3.40 7.87 -12.10
CA ILE A 18 -3.19 8.10 -10.67
C ILE A 18 -3.85 6.90 -10.01
N TYR A 19 -3.16 5.76 -10.02
CA TYR A 19 -3.62 4.57 -9.34
C TYR A 19 -3.74 4.98 -7.87
N ALA A 20 -4.97 5.03 -7.38
CA ALA A 20 -5.23 5.10 -5.96
C ALA A 20 -4.72 3.80 -5.35
N GLU A 21 -3.44 3.78 -4.98
CA GLU A 21 -2.76 2.63 -4.40
C GLU A 21 -3.48 2.28 -3.10
N THR A 22 -4.32 1.26 -3.21
CA THR A 22 -5.09 0.68 -2.13
C THR A 22 -4.38 -0.61 -1.70
N CYS A 23 -4.58 -1.02 -0.45
CA CYS A 23 -4.12 -2.33 0.01
C CYS A 23 -4.46 -3.43 -1.02
N PRO A 24 -3.51 -4.33 -1.38
CA PRO A 24 -3.73 -5.35 -2.40
C PRO A 24 -4.95 -6.22 -2.10
N SER A 25 -5.73 -6.58 -3.13
CA SER A 25 -6.83 -7.50 -2.91
C SER A 25 -6.32 -8.91 -2.63
N ILE A 26 -7.15 -9.75 -2.00
CA ILE A 26 -6.84 -11.18 -1.80
C ILE A 26 -6.56 -11.87 -3.13
N SER A 27 -7.33 -11.54 -4.17
CA SER A 27 -7.10 -12.06 -5.53
C SER A 27 -5.70 -11.70 -6.04
N ASP A 28 -5.26 -10.46 -5.83
CA ASP A 28 -3.93 -10.01 -6.29
C ASP A 28 -2.81 -10.68 -5.51
N ILE A 29 -2.99 -10.87 -4.20
CA ILE A 29 -2.08 -11.64 -3.35
C ILE A 29 -1.94 -13.07 -3.87
N LYS A 30 -3.05 -13.78 -4.08
CA LYS A 30 -3.02 -15.17 -4.57
C LYS A 30 -2.43 -15.31 -5.97
N LYS A 31 -2.62 -14.30 -6.83
CA LYS A 31 -2.06 -14.25 -8.20
C LYS A 31 -0.64 -13.69 -8.25
N GLY A 32 -0.05 -13.29 -7.12
CA GLY A 32 1.28 -12.68 -7.08
C GLY A 32 1.37 -11.30 -7.73
N LYS A 33 0.24 -10.62 -7.95
CA LYS A 33 0.18 -9.28 -8.57
C LYS A 33 0.45 -8.18 -7.55
N LEU A 34 1.63 -8.23 -6.93
CA LEU A 34 1.99 -7.34 -5.82
C LEU A 34 2.71 -6.08 -6.27
N HIS A 35 3.09 -5.95 -7.54
CA HIS A 35 3.76 -4.75 -8.06
C HIS A 35 4.94 -4.31 -7.19
N THR A 36 4.87 -3.12 -6.59
CA THR A 36 5.90 -2.53 -5.72
C THR A 36 5.68 -2.78 -4.24
N TRP A 37 4.69 -3.62 -3.89
CA TRP A 37 4.43 -4.02 -2.51
C TRP A 37 5.40 -5.11 -2.07
N GLN A 38 5.90 -4.96 -0.84
CA GLN A 38 6.82 -5.92 -0.23
C GLN A 38 6.13 -6.58 0.97
N LEU A 39 6.39 -7.88 1.19
CA LEU A 39 5.90 -8.58 2.37
C LEU A 39 6.94 -8.51 3.47
N HIS A 40 6.53 -8.08 4.65
CA HIS A 40 7.35 -7.99 5.83
C HIS A 40 6.78 -8.83 6.96
N ASP A 41 7.67 -9.38 7.77
CA ASP A 41 7.32 -10.17 8.94
C ASP A 41 6.87 -9.20 10.04
N SER A 42 5.77 -9.51 10.71
CA SER A 42 5.15 -8.57 11.66
C SER A 42 5.95 -8.38 12.95
N GLU A 43 6.84 -9.32 13.28
CA GLU A 43 7.65 -9.28 14.51
C GLU A 43 9.02 -8.63 14.23
N SER A 44 9.70 -9.08 13.18
CA SER A 44 11.06 -8.61 12.83
C SER A 44 11.08 -7.40 11.91
N HIS A 45 9.96 -7.07 11.25
CA HIS A 45 9.85 -6.05 10.20
C HIS A 45 10.75 -6.26 8.98
N GLN A 46 11.42 -7.41 8.88
CA GLN A 46 12.26 -7.79 7.76
C GLN A 46 11.42 -8.36 6.62
N LEU A 47 11.98 -8.40 5.41
CA LEU A 47 11.33 -9.03 4.27
C LEU A 47 11.08 -10.52 4.54
N LEU A 48 9.90 -11.01 4.13
CA LEU A 48 9.58 -12.43 4.23
C LEU A 48 10.54 -13.28 3.40
N SER A 49 10.95 -14.42 3.95
CA SER A 49 11.61 -15.47 3.17
C SER A 49 10.67 -15.98 2.05
N ALA A 50 11.25 -16.52 0.97
CA ALA A 50 10.46 -17.06 -0.14
C ALA A 50 9.43 -18.12 0.30
N LYS A 51 9.80 -18.99 1.26
CA LYS A 51 8.90 -20.00 1.82
C LYS A 51 7.70 -19.37 2.54
N HIS A 52 7.94 -18.38 3.40
CA HIS A 52 6.86 -17.72 4.13
C HIS A 52 6.00 -16.85 3.21
N LEU A 53 6.58 -16.28 2.17
CA LEU A 53 5.85 -15.53 1.16
C LEU A 53 4.85 -16.41 0.41
N GLU A 54 5.25 -17.63 0.01
CA GLU A 54 4.32 -18.58 -0.63
C GLU A 54 3.23 -19.06 0.34
N GLN A 55 3.56 -19.26 1.62
CA GLN A 55 2.55 -19.56 2.64
C GLN A 55 1.55 -18.41 2.79
N PHE A 56 2.02 -17.16 2.84
CA PHE A 56 1.16 -16.00 2.91
C PHE A 56 0.21 -15.93 1.71
N LYS A 57 0.73 -16.08 0.48
CA LYS A 57 -0.10 -16.09 -0.73
C LYS A 57 -1.18 -17.17 -0.70
N LYS A 58 -0.85 -18.35 -0.16
CA LYS A 58 -1.78 -19.47 -0.06
C LYS A 58 -2.88 -19.22 0.97
N TYR A 59 -2.50 -18.69 2.14
CA TYR A 59 -3.36 -18.67 3.32
C TYR A 59 -4.04 -17.32 3.60
N ALA A 60 -3.61 -16.21 3.01
CA ALA A 60 -4.30 -14.92 3.16
C ALA A 60 -5.74 -15.02 2.62
N GLN A 61 -6.72 -14.59 3.44
CA GLN A 61 -8.15 -14.69 3.12
C GLN A 61 -8.91 -13.38 3.23
N GLN A 62 -8.58 -12.53 4.20
CA GLN A 62 -9.36 -11.33 4.45
C GLN A 62 -8.49 -10.16 4.83
N PHE A 63 -8.82 -8.97 4.33
CA PHE A 63 -8.26 -7.71 4.83
C PHE A 63 -8.72 -7.45 6.27
N THR A 64 -7.78 -7.02 7.10
CA THR A 64 -8.03 -6.77 8.53
C THR A 64 -7.87 -5.30 8.86
N LEU A 65 -6.71 -4.75 8.53
CA LEU A 65 -6.30 -3.43 8.99
C LEU A 65 -5.36 -2.80 7.97
N ALA A 66 -5.52 -1.51 7.75
CA ALA A 66 -4.51 -0.67 7.15
C ALA A 66 -3.95 0.26 8.23
N GLU A 67 -2.63 0.38 8.27
CA GLU A 67 -1.90 1.18 9.24
C GLU A 67 -0.96 2.15 8.51
N TRP A 68 -0.80 3.32 9.09
CA TRP A 68 0.21 4.29 8.69
C TRP A 68 0.96 4.79 9.90
N HIS A 69 2.25 4.52 9.94
CA HIS A 69 3.12 5.03 11.00
C HIS A 69 3.52 6.48 10.71
N LYS A 70 3.23 7.37 11.67
CA LYS A 70 3.72 8.74 11.68
C LYS A 70 5.05 8.79 12.43
N ASN A 71 6.16 8.37 11.82
CA ASN A 71 7.45 8.45 12.51
C ASN A 71 8.60 9.00 11.67
N ASN A 72 9.46 9.79 12.32
CA ASN A 72 10.46 10.68 11.70
C ASN A 72 11.58 9.95 10.94
N ASN A 73 11.80 8.65 11.18
CA ASN A 73 12.90 7.88 10.59
C ASN A 73 12.46 6.67 9.73
N GLN A 74 11.16 6.39 9.61
CA GLN A 74 10.65 5.30 8.77
C GLN A 74 9.55 5.82 7.85
N GLN A 75 10.01 6.51 6.81
CA GLN A 75 9.38 6.68 5.50
C GLN A 75 7.88 6.34 5.40
N ASN A 76 6.97 7.15 5.95
CA ASN A 76 5.54 7.20 5.57
C ASN A 76 4.97 5.84 5.10
N SER A 77 5.17 4.81 5.93
CA SER A 77 5.04 3.42 5.48
C SER A 77 3.61 2.98 5.70
N LEU A 78 2.96 2.75 4.59
CA LEU A 78 1.64 2.14 4.53
C LEU A 78 1.82 0.65 4.77
N ARG A 79 1.09 0.11 5.73
CA ARG A 79 1.03 -1.33 6.01
C ARG A 79 -0.38 -1.86 5.88
N CYS A 80 -0.53 -3.03 5.27
CA CYS A 80 -1.80 -3.72 5.11
C CYS A 80 -1.70 -5.12 5.71
N TYR A 81 -2.59 -5.40 6.64
CA TYR A 81 -2.66 -6.64 7.40
C TYR A 81 -3.85 -7.48 6.94
N TYR A 82 -3.65 -8.79 6.96
CA TYR A 82 -4.63 -9.77 6.50
C TYR A 82 -4.74 -10.90 7.52
N ARG A 83 -5.90 -11.54 7.57
CA ARG A 83 -6.14 -12.76 8.33
C ARG A 83 -6.06 -13.98 7.43
N ASP A 84 -5.65 -15.08 8.04
CA ASP A 84 -5.71 -16.40 7.41
C ASP A 84 -7.11 -17.04 7.56
N TRP A 85 -7.24 -18.28 7.09
CA TRP A 85 -8.49 -19.04 7.13
C TRP A 85 -8.94 -19.42 8.56
N ASN A 86 -8.05 -19.38 9.55
CA ASN A 86 -8.38 -19.58 10.96
C ASN A 86 -8.84 -18.29 11.64
N GLY A 87 -8.86 -17.17 10.92
CA GLY A 87 -9.09 -15.86 11.51
C GLY A 87 -7.92 -15.32 12.32
N SER A 88 -6.78 -16.05 12.34
CA SER A 88 -5.54 -15.60 12.96
C SER A 88 -4.94 -14.48 12.13
N GLU A 89 -4.35 -13.48 12.79
CA GLU A 89 -3.57 -12.47 12.08
C GLU A 89 -2.40 -13.15 11.38
N ALA A 90 -2.28 -12.93 10.07
CA ALA A 90 -1.10 -13.37 9.37
C ALA A 90 0.09 -12.69 10.04
N ARG A 91 1.15 -13.45 10.36
CA ARG A 91 2.42 -12.91 10.90
C ARG A 91 3.22 -12.14 9.85
N ALA A 92 2.52 -11.41 8.98
CA ALA A 92 3.08 -10.66 7.89
C ALA A 92 2.15 -9.53 7.48
N TYR A 93 2.73 -8.46 6.96
CA TYR A 93 2.02 -7.34 6.35
C TYR A 93 2.62 -6.96 5.01
N LEU A 94 1.78 -6.40 4.15
CA LEU A 94 2.19 -5.78 2.90
C LEU A 94 2.55 -4.32 3.15
N ALA A 95 3.73 -3.90 2.73
CA ALA A 95 4.25 -2.56 2.96
C ALA A 95 4.56 -1.82 1.66
N LYS A 96 4.37 -0.50 1.70
CA LYS A 96 4.80 0.42 0.65
C LYS A 96 5.06 1.81 1.24
N ASN A 97 6.09 2.49 0.76
CA ASN A 97 6.53 3.79 1.32
C ASN A 97 6.05 4.97 0.48
N ASN A 98 6.16 6.19 1.04
CA ASN A 98 5.74 7.45 0.41
C ASN A 98 4.22 7.61 0.24
N PHE A 99 3.45 7.13 1.22
CA PHE A 99 1.99 7.29 1.25
C PHE A 99 1.54 7.92 2.55
N ARG A 100 0.38 8.58 2.53
CA ARG A 100 -0.32 9.02 3.75
C ARG A 100 -1.81 8.71 3.64
N PRO A 101 -2.52 8.58 4.77
CA PRO A 101 -3.96 8.40 4.77
C PRO A 101 -4.70 9.48 3.99
N HIS A 102 -5.77 9.10 3.30
CA HIS A 102 -6.72 10.03 2.74
C HIS A 102 -7.71 10.49 3.82
N LEU A 103 -7.33 11.54 4.56
CA LEU A 103 -8.05 11.99 5.76
C LEU A 103 -9.47 12.55 5.51
N ALA A 104 -9.88 12.78 4.26
CA ALA A 104 -11.26 13.19 3.97
C ALA A 104 -12.29 12.08 4.27
N LYS A 105 -11.84 10.84 4.52
CA LYS A 105 -12.70 9.75 4.98
C LYS A 105 -12.56 9.59 6.49
N ASN A 106 -13.67 9.70 7.23
CA ASN A 106 -13.76 9.52 8.69
C ASN A 106 -13.47 8.08 9.18
N SER A 107 -12.85 7.24 8.35
CA SER A 107 -12.52 5.84 8.66
C SER A 107 -11.14 5.67 9.28
N TRP A 108 -10.32 6.73 9.27
CA TRP A 108 -8.99 6.77 9.84
C TRP A 108 -9.03 7.30 11.27
N TYR A 109 -8.44 6.56 12.21
CA TYR A 109 -8.37 6.94 13.62
C TYR A 109 -6.95 6.76 14.17
N SER A 110 -6.59 7.58 15.15
CA SER A 110 -5.24 7.57 15.74
C SER A 110 -5.13 6.49 16.81
N VAL A 111 -4.04 5.74 16.80
CA VAL A 111 -3.67 4.74 17.82
C VAL A 111 -2.18 4.85 18.07
N SER A 112 -1.77 5.30 19.26
CA SER A 112 -0.37 5.26 19.75
C SER A 112 0.71 5.66 18.73
N GLY A 113 0.53 6.79 18.04
CA GLY A 113 1.51 7.31 17.06
C GLY A 113 1.33 6.79 15.62
N SER A 114 0.30 5.99 15.37
CA SER A 114 -0.10 5.49 14.05
C SER A 114 -1.54 5.89 13.72
N MET A 115 -1.87 5.88 12.43
CA MET A 115 -3.25 6.00 11.94
C MET A 115 -3.72 4.63 11.45
N HIS A 116 -4.89 4.20 11.90
CA HIS A 116 -5.47 2.89 11.66
C HIS A 116 -6.78 3.03 10.89
N CYS A 117 -7.10 2.04 10.05
CA CYS A 117 -8.39 1.92 9.37
C CYS A 117 -8.79 0.46 9.20
N ALA A 118 -9.97 0.12 9.72
CA ALA A 118 -10.59 -1.21 9.63
C ALA A 118 -11.91 -1.21 8.82
N ALA A 119 -12.30 -0.07 8.23
CA ALA A 119 -13.60 0.11 7.53
C ALA A 119 -13.70 -0.56 6.15
N GLY A 120 -12.77 -1.46 5.82
CA GLY A 120 -12.65 -2.15 4.53
C GLY A 120 -11.80 -1.41 3.50
N LEU A 121 -11.28 -2.16 2.52
CA LEU A 121 -10.31 -1.70 1.51
C LEU A 121 -10.70 -0.38 0.82
N LYS A 122 -11.98 -0.24 0.43
CA LYS A 122 -12.47 0.95 -0.28
C LYS A 122 -12.48 2.22 0.58
N ASN A 123 -12.48 2.08 1.91
CA ASN A 123 -12.51 3.18 2.85
C ASN A 123 -11.13 3.47 3.45
N CYS A 124 -10.25 2.48 3.47
CA CYS A 124 -8.86 2.59 3.90
C CYS A 124 -7.94 3.01 2.75
N THR A 125 -8.25 4.15 2.13
CA THR A 125 -7.51 4.69 0.97
C THR A 125 -6.37 5.61 1.39
N PHE A 126 -5.33 5.63 0.57
CA PHE A 126 -4.13 6.44 0.77
C PHE A 126 -3.90 7.37 -0.43
N GLN A 127 -3.07 8.37 -0.21
CA GLN A 127 -2.60 9.30 -1.23
C GLN A 127 -1.07 9.32 -1.23
N HIS A 128 -0.48 9.45 -2.41
CA HIS A 128 0.96 9.58 -2.56
C HIS A 128 1.45 10.85 -1.87
N THR A 129 2.60 10.73 -1.21
CA THR A 129 3.40 11.89 -0.80
C THR A 129 4.56 12.04 -1.77
N LYS A 130 4.90 13.28 -2.13
CA LYS A 130 6.19 13.54 -2.79
C LYS A 130 7.31 12.98 -1.90
N PRO A 131 8.35 12.33 -2.46
CA PRO A 131 9.55 11.99 -1.69
C PRO A 131 10.03 13.25 -0.97
N SER A 132 10.25 13.17 0.35
CA SER A 132 10.75 14.33 1.10
C SER A 132 12.11 14.75 0.53
N PRO A 133 12.32 16.03 0.16
CA PRO A 133 13.60 16.53 -0.38
C PRO A 133 14.81 16.34 0.53
N GLN A 134 14.61 15.96 1.81
CA GLN A 134 15.70 15.68 2.75
C GLN A 134 16.58 14.48 2.32
N LEU A 135 16.13 13.63 1.39
CA LEU A 135 16.94 12.55 0.80
C LEU A 135 17.89 13.00 -0.32
N ALA A 136 17.80 14.25 -0.82
CA ALA A 136 18.72 14.73 -1.86
C ALA A 136 20.06 15.26 -1.31
N ARG A 137 20.23 15.34 0.02
CA ARG A 137 21.43 15.96 0.65
C ARG A 137 22.33 15.03 1.45
N ASN A 138 21.90 13.81 1.79
CA ASN A 138 22.71 12.89 2.62
C ASN A 138 23.32 11.71 1.83
N GLY A 139 23.37 11.82 0.50
CA GLY A 139 24.01 10.85 -0.40
C GLY A 139 25.31 11.36 -1.02
N LYS A 140 26.16 12.03 -0.23
CA LYS A 140 27.53 12.38 -0.63
C LYS A 140 28.52 11.90 0.41
#